data_AF-A0A316SCQ9-F1
#
_entry.id   AF-A0A316SCQ9-F1
#
_cell.length_a   1.000
_cell.length_b   1.000
_cell.length_c   1.000
_cell.angle_alpha   90.00
_cell.angle_beta   90.00
_cell.angle_gamma   90.00
#
_symmetry.space_group_name_H-M   'P 1'
#
loop_
_entity.id
_entity.type
_entity.pdbx_description
1 polymer ?
#
loop_
_entity_poly.entity_id
_entity_poly.type
_entity_poly.pdbx_seq_one_letter_code
_entity_poly.pdbx_strand_id
1 'polypeptide(L)'
;MLSGKYEFVITTHIDKGHIHNHLIFNAVSFTDHKHCHSNKCTYHEICRASDRLCRARGLFVIVLGWDKGKNYIEHQVAQNCTSYKAKLKVAIDRLISTSSSLENLLARLQREGYEIKRGT
;
A
#
# COMPACT_ATOMS: atom_id res chain seq x y z
N MET A 1 0.74 23.67 -7.66
CA MET A 1 -0.46 23.60 -6.79
C MET A 1 -1.52 24.52 -7.32
N LEU A 2 -2.71 24.00 -7.66
CA LEU A 2 -3.93 24.72 -8.10
C LEU A 2 -3.91 26.23 -7.80
N SER A 3 -3.25 27.05 -8.63
CA SER A 3 -2.72 28.39 -8.26
C SER A 3 -3.81 29.46 -8.06
N GLY A 4 -4.83 29.17 -7.27
CA GLY A 4 -6.10 29.88 -7.23
C GLY A 4 -6.91 29.77 -8.52
N LYS A 5 -6.53 28.91 -9.47
CA LYS A 5 -7.09 28.86 -10.83
C LYS A 5 -8.19 27.81 -11.04
N TYR A 6 -8.41 26.96 -10.06
CA TYR A 6 -9.34 25.84 -10.15
C TYR A 6 -10.28 25.89 -8.95
N GLU A 7 -11.56 25.71 -9.21
CA GLU A 7 -12.58 25.56 -8.18
C GLU A 7 -12.44 24.18 -7.54
N PHE A 8 -12.69 24.06 -6.23
CA PHE A 8 -12.62 22.79 -5.54
C PHE A 8 -13.59 22.72 -4.35
N VAL A 9 -13.96 21.49 -4.00
CA VAL A 9 -14.77 21.13 -2.83
C VAL A 9 -13.98 20.13 -2.01
N ILE A 10 -13.97 20.33 -0.69
CA ILE A 10 -13.42 19.39 0.28
C ILE A 10 -14.54 18.91 1.20
N THR A 11 -14.68 17.60 1.32
CA THR A 11 -15.66 16.97 2.21
C THR A 11 -14.97 15.97 3.14
N THR A 12 -15.24 16.06 4.44
CA THR A 12 -14.71 15.12 5.44
C THR A 12 -15.77 14.08 5.81
N HIS A 13 -15.41 12.80 5.69
CA HIS A 13 -16.24 11.66 6.08
C HIS A 13 -15.71 11.05 7.38
N ILE A 14 -16.65 10.71 8.28
CA ILE A 14 -16.38 10.13 9.61
C ILE A 14 -17.22 8.86 9.87
N ASP A 15 -17.99 8.41 8.87
CA ASP A 15 -19.04 7.40 8.98
C ASP A 15 -18.56 5.96 8.72
N LYS A 16 -17.37 5.76 8.15
CA LYS A 16 -16.85 4.44 7.73
C LYS A 16 -15.83 3.82 8.68
N GLY A 17 -15.84 4.22 9.96
CA GLY A 17 -14.88 3.76 10.96
C GLY A 17 -13.46 4.29 10.77
N HIS A 18 -13.25 5.22 9.83
CA HIS A 18 -12.02 5.98 9.66
C HIS A 18 -12.34 7.35 9.05
N ILE A 19 -11.58 8.36 9.48
CA ILE A 19 -11.73 9.73 8.98
C ILE A 19 -11.00 9.84 7.64
N HIS A 20 -11.70 10.26 6.58
CA HIS A 20 -11.10 10.51 5.26
C HIS A 20 -11.69 11.76 4.62
N ASN A 21 -10.91 12.39 3.73
CA ASN A 21 -11.33 13.58 3.00
C ASN A 21 -11.47 13.25 1.50
N HIS A 22 -12.54 13.74 0.88
CA HIS A 22 -12.68 13.83 -0.56
C HIS A 22 -12.31 15.25 -1.00
N LEU A 23 -11.29 15.38 -1.85
CA LEU A 23 -10.95 16.62 -2.53
C LEU A 23 -11.34 16.46 -4.01
N ILE A 24 -12.34 17.22 -4.45
CA ILE A 24 -12.81 17.25 -5.83
C ILE A 24 -12.50 18.64 -6.37
N PHE A 25 -11.82 18.73 -7.51
CA PHE A 25 -11.51 20.01 -8.13
C PHE A 25 -11.86 20.00 -9.62
N ASN A 26 -12.20 21.17 -10.15
CA ASN A 26 -12.51 21.36 -11.55
C ASN A 26 -11.27 21.00 -12.38
N ALA A 27 -11.46 20.17 -13.40
CA ALA A 27 -10.36 19.76 -14.27
C ALA A 27 -9.92 20.89 -15.21
N VAL A 28 -10.75 21.92 -15.41
CA VAL A 28 -10.44 23.06 -16.27
C VAL A 28 -10.29 24.31 -15.41
N SER A 29 -9.27 25.12 -15.69
CA SER A 29 -9.04 26.37 -14.97
C SER A 29 -10.04 27.44 -15.40
N PHE A 30 -10.61 28.15 -14.45
CA PHE A 30 -11.54 29.25 -14.73
C PHE A 30 -10.83 30.52 -15.22
N THR A 31 -9.49 30.56 -15.14
CA THR A 31 -8.69 31.75 -15.52
C THR A 31 -8.17 31.70 -16.95
N ASP A 32 -7.74 30.52 -17.41
CA ASP A 32 -7.10 30.33 -18.71
C ASP A 32 -7.76 29.22 -19.55
N HIS A 33 -8.83 28.60 -19.03
CA HIS A 33 -9.59 27.52 -19.68
C HIS A 33 -8.75 26.31 -20.10
N LYS A 34 -7.57 26.14 -19.47
CA LYS A 34 -6.68 25.01 -19.73
C LYS A 34 -6.99 23.85 -18.79
N HIS A 35 -6.92 22.65 -19.34
CA HIS A 35 -7.06 21.43 -18.58
C HIS A 35 -5.88 21.25 -17.62
N CYS A 36 -6.18 20.82 -16.39
CA CYS A 36 -5.21 20.47 -15.37
C CYS A 36 -4.39 19.27 -15.83
N HIS A 37 -3.08 19.35 -15.74
CA HIS A 37 -2.22 18.22 -16.04
C HIS A 37 -2.21 17.26 -14.84
N SER A 38 -3.18 16.34 -14.80
CA SER A 38 -3.26 15.29 -13.77
C SER A 38 -2.27 14.18 -14.08
N ASN A 39 -1.16 14.15 -13.34
CA ASN A 39 -0.16 13.09 -13.43
C ASN A 39 0.39 12.76 -12.03
N LYS A 40 1.26 11.75 -11.97
CA LYS A 40 1.86 11.30 -10.71
C LYS A 40 2.65 12.41 -9.98
N CYS A 41 3.29 13.31 -10.71
CA CYS A 41 4.00 14.45 -10.11
C CYS A 41 3.02 15.42 -9.44
N THR A 42 1.94 15.81 -10.13
CA THR A 42 0.88 16.68 -9.61
C THR A 42 0.21 16.07 -8.37
N TYR A 43 -0.03 14.75 -8.37
CA TYR A 43 -0.51 14.03 -7.19
C TYR A 43 0.45 14.19 -6.00
N HIS A 44 1.74 13.91 -6.20
CA HIS A 44 2.73 14.04 -5.12
C HIS A 44 2.92 15.48 -4.64
N GLU A 45 2.70 16.50 -5.48
CA GLU A 45 2.66 17.90 -5.04
C GLU A 45 1.55 18.15 -4.03
N ILE A 46 0.33 17.66 -4.31
CA ILE A 46 -0.82 17.78 -3.41
C ILE A 46 -0.52 17.06 -2.08
N CYS A 47 0.02 15.84 -2.13
CA CYS A 47 0.44 15.11 -0.93
C CYS A 47 1.47 15.92 -0.10
N ARG A 48 2.53 16.42 -0.73
CA ARG A 48 3.57 17.19 -0.03
C ARG A 48 3.02 18.46 0.64
N ALA A 49 2.07 19.12 0.00
CA ALA A 49 1.44 20.30 0.58
C ALA A 49 0.53 19.95 1.76
N SER A 50 -0.26 18.89 1.65
CA SER A 50 -1.05 18.34 2.76
C SER A 50 -0.16 17.97 3.94
N ASP A 51 0.91 17.21 3.69
CA ASP A 51 1.89 16.81 4.70
C ASP A 51 2.54 18.02 5.38
N ARG A 52 2.86 19.07 4.63
CA ARG A 52 3.41 20.32 5.19
C ARG A 52 2.43 20.97 6.15
N LEU A 53 1.14 21.04 5.79
CA LEU A 53 0.08 21.60 6.64
C LEU A 53 -0.14 20.78 7.91
N CYS A 54 -0.04 19.46 7.82
CA CYS A 54 -0.13 18.55 8.96
C CYS A 54 1.06 18.76 9.91
N ARG A 55 2.31 18.74 9.39
CA ARG A 55 3.51 18.96 10.21
C ARG A 55 3.49 20.32 10.91
N ALA A 56 3.08 21.38 10.21
CA ALA A 56 2.97 22.72 10.79
C ALA A 56 1.98 22.81 11.97
N ARG A 57 1.02 21.88 12.05
CA ARG A 57 0.05 21.78 13.14
C ARG A 57 0.39 20.68 14.17
N GLY A 58 1.59 20.11 14.09
CA GLY A 58 2.00 19.02 14.98
C GLY A 58 1.25 17.70 14.73
N LEU A 59 0.58 17.55 13.58
CA LEU A 59 -0.10 16.32 13.22
C LEU A 59 0.88 15.30 12.63
N PHE A 60 0.61 14.02 12.90
CA PHE A 60 1.38 12.92 12.34
C PHE A 60 1.25 12.87 10.82
N VAL A 61 2.37 12.62 10.14
CA VAL A 61 2.43 12.43 8.68
C VAL A 61 3.08 11.09 8.39
N ILE A 62 2.47 10.35 7.47
CA ILE A 62 2.99 9.05 7.03
C ILE A 62 4.32 9.27 6.31
N VAL A 63 5.39 8.68 6.83
CA VAL A 63 6.71 8.68 6.17
C VAL A 63 6.71 7.55 5.15
N LEU A 64 6.86 7.90 3.86
CA LEU A 64 7.06 6.93 2.78
C LEU A 64 8.38 6.20 3.02
N GLY A 65 8.33 5.04 3.67
CA GLY A 65 9.54 4.31 4.04
C GLY A 65 9.31 2.87 4.48
N TRP A 66 8.17 2.55 5.09
CA TRP A 66 7.89 1.18 5.55
C TRP A 66 6.67 0.60 4.86
N ASP A 67 6.94 -0.50 4.15
CA ASP A 67 6.05 -1.33 3.37
C ASP A 67 5.26 -0.62 2.25
N LYS A 68 5.51 -1.10 1.02
CA LYS A 68 4.55 -0.87 -0.07
C LYS A 68 3.20 -1.40 0.42
N GLY A 69 2.17 -0.54 0.42
CA GLY A 69 0.82 -0.97 0.74
C GLY A 69 0.48 -2.23 -0.07
N LYS A 70 -0.06 -3.25 0.62
CA LYS A 70 -0.40 -4.54 -0.01
C LYS A 70 -1.28 -4.28 -1.22
N ASN A 71 -0.93 -4.86 -2.38
CA ASN A 71 -1.78 -4.77 -3.54
C ASN A 71 -3.14 -5.43 -3.21
N TYR A 72 -4.24 -4.99 -3.83
CA TYR A 72 -5.59 -5.53 -3.61
C TYR A 72 -5.61 -7.07 -3.67
N ILE A 73 -4.87 -7.66 -4.62
CA ILE A 73 -4.72 -9.12 -4.74
C ILE A 73 -4.01 -9.71 -3.51
N GLU A 74 -2.91 -9.11 -3.04
CA GLU A 74 -2.19 -9.56 -1.84
C GLU A 74 -3.04 -9.46 -0.58
N HIS A 75 -3.88 -8.42 -0.48
CA HIS A 75 -4.82 -8.23 0.62
C HIS A 75 -5.92 -9.30 0.61
N GLN A 76 -6.55 -9.55 -0.53
CA GLN A 76 -7.54 -10.62 -0.71
C GLN A 76 -6.96 -12.00 -0.40
N VAL A 77 -5.76 -12.26 -0.90
CA VAL A 77 -5.05 -13.52 -0.72
C VAL A 77 -4.61 -13.75 0.73
N ALA A 78 -4.24 -12.68 1.44
CA ALA A 78 -3.93 -12.74 2.87
C ALA A 78 -5.19 -12.95 3.72
N GLN A 79 -6.32 -12.29 3.39
CA GLN A 79 -7.59 -12.50 4.09
C GLN A 79 -8.14 -13.91 3.88
N ASN A 80 -7.98 -14.47 2.68
CA ASN A 80 -8.51 -15.78 2.34
C ASN A 80 -7.56 -16.94 2.71
N CYS A 81 -6.34 -16.67 3.19
CA CYS A 81 -5.31 -17.69 3.47
C CYS A 81 -5.06 -18.68 2.31
N THR A 82 -5.39 -18.31 1.07
CA THR A 82 -5.43 -19.25 -0.08
C THR A 82 -4.15 -19.27 -0.90
N SER A 83 -3.21 -18.36 -0.65
CA SER A 83 -1.96 -18.31 -1.40
C SER A 83 -1.07 -19.52 -1.13
N TYR A 84 -0.47 -20.04 -2.21
CA TYR A 84 0.60 -21.02 -2.13
C TYR A 84 1.73 -20.55 -1.20
N LYS A 85 2.11 -19.26 -1.26
CA LYS A 85 3.13 -18.67 -0.37
C LYS A 85 2.69 -18.64 1.09
N ALA A 86 1.41 -18.40 1.37
CA ALA A 86 0.88 -18.39 2.73
C ALA A 86 0.87 -19.81 3.32
N LYS A 87 0.41 -20.80 2.55
CA LYS A 87 0.48 -22.22 2.93
C LYS A 87 1.92 -22.68 3.16
N LEU A 88 2.83 -22.31 2.25
CA LEU A 88 4.26 -22.61 2.38
C LEU A 88 4.86 -21.95 3.62
N LYS A 89 4.52 -20.69 3.90
CA LYS A 89 4.98 -20.00 5.11
C LYS A 89 4.53 -20.72 6.37
N VAL A 90 3.25 -21.10 6.46
CA VAL A 90 2.72 -21.87 7.62
C VAL A 90 3.45 -23.21 7.78
N ALA A 91 3.71 -23.93 6.67
CA ALA A 91 4.47 -25.17 6.71
C ALA A 91 5.91 -24.96 7.19
N ILE A 92 6.59 -23.91 6.70
CA ILE A 92 7.94 -23.54 7.13
C ILE A 92 7.95 -23.17 8.62
N ASP A 93 7.06 -22.27 9.06
CA ASP A 93 6.99 -21.80 10.45
C ASP A 93 6.72 -22.98 11.41
N ARG A 94 5.93 -23.98 11.00
CA ARG A 94 5.73 -25.22 11.75
C ARG A 94 7.01 -26.07 11.83
N LEU A 95 7.67 -26.29 10.70
CA LEU A 95 8.77 -27.25 10.57
C LEU A 95 10.11 -26.69 11.06
N ILE A 96 10.32 -25.38 11.02
CA ILE A 96 11.59 -24.75 11.37
C ILE A 96 11.97 -24.98 12.83
N SER A 97 10.98 -25.01 13.73
CA SER A 97 11.16 -25.28 15.16
C SER A 97 11.73 -26.67 15.48
N THR A 98 11.52 -27.64 14.56
CA THR A 98 11.92 -29.04 14.73
C THR A 98 13.04 -29.47 13.77
N SER A 99 13.59 -28.52 13.01
CA SER A 99 14.61 -28.77 12.00
C SER A 99 15.98 -28.32 12.52
N SER A 100 16.94 -29.24 12.52
CA SER A 100 18.31 -28.99 13.00
C SER A 100 19.25 -28.42 11.95
N SER A 101 18.83 -28.38 10.68
CA SER A 101 19.60 -27.84 9.55
C SER A 101 18.67 -27.49 8.38
N LEU A 102 19.18 -26.71 7.42
CA LEU A 102 18.44 -26.40 6.18
C LEU A 102 18.08 -27.67 5.41
N GLU A 103 19.01 -28.63 5.29
CA GLU A 103 18.77 -29.91 4.62
C GLU A 103 17.66 -30.71 5.30
N ASN A 104 17.59 -30.68 6.64
CA ASN A 104 16.52 -31.32 7.41
C ASN A 104 15.16 -30.65 7.15
N LEU A 105 15.12 -29.32 7.09
CA LEU A 105 13.92 -28.57 6.72
C LEU A 105 13.44 -28.91 5.30
N LEU A 106 14.35 -28.93 4.32
CA LEU A 106 14.04 -29.26 2.93
C LEU A 106 13.52 -30.70 2.80
N ALA A 107 14.16 -31.67 3.48
CA ALA A 107 13.71 -33.07 3.49
C ALA A 107 12.34 -33.25 4.15
N ARG A 108 11.96 -32.40 5.11
CA ARG A 108 10.63 -32.40 5.74
C ARG A 108 9.57 -31.78 4.83
N LEU A 109 9.89 -30.65 4.18
CA LEU A 109 9.02 -30.03 3.18
C LEU A 109 8.75 -30.98 2.01
N GLN A 110 9.78 -31.69 1.53
CA GLN A 110 9.63 -32.67 0.45
C GLN A 110 8.72 -33.85 0.84
N ARG A 111 8.77 -34.30 2.12
CA ARG A 111 7.84 -35.31 2.67
C ARG A 111 6.40 -34.83 2.75
N GLU A 112 6.18 -33.52 2.92
CA GLU A 112 4.84 -32.92 2.90
C GLU A 112 4.35 -32.60 1.47
N GLY A 113 5.12 -32.97 0.43
CA GLY A 113 4.72 -32.86 -0.96
C GLY A 113 5.17 -31.58 -1.67
N TYR A 114 6.09 -30.80 -1.08
CA TYR A 114 6.66 -29.63 -1.72
C TYR A 114 7.82 -29.99 -2.66
N GLU A 115 7.81 -29.43 -3.87
CA GLU A 115 8.91 -29.57 -4.83
C GLU A 115 10.08 -28.63 -4.45
N ILE A 116 11.30 -29.17 -4.35
CA ILE A 116 12.50 -28.40 -4.05
C ILE A 116 13.27 -28.14 -5.34
N LYS A 117 13.33 -26.87 -5.76
CA LYS A 117 14.18 -26.42 -6.87
C LYS A 117 15.43 -25.75 -6.32
N ARG A 118 16.59 -26.36 -6.53
CA ARG A 118 17.89 -25.73 -6.29
C ARG A 118 18.26 -24.91 -7.52
N GLY A 119 18.58 -23.63 -7.33
CA GLY A 119 19.06 -22.79 -8.42
C GLY A 119 20.43 -23.31 -8.87
N THR A 120 20.55 -23.64 -10.15
CA THR A 120 21.84 -23.69 -10.86
C THR A 120 22.34 -22.29 -11.12
#